data_AF-A0AAV5TQR3-F1
#
_entry.id   AF-A0AAV5TQR3-F1
#
_cell.length_a   1.000
_cell.length_b   1.000
_cell.length_c   1.000
_cell.angle_alpha   90.00
_cell.angle_beta   90.00
_cell.angle_gamma   90.00
#
_symmetry.space_group_name_H-M   'P 1'
#
loop_
_entity.id
_entity.type
_entity.pdbx_description
1 polymer ?
#
loop_
_entity_poly.entity_id
_entity_poly.type
_entity_poly.pdbx_seq_one_letter_code
_entity_poly.pdbx_strand_id
1 'polypeptide(L)'
;LFARATFADFVPVITTTERRVIVRFTTALTNFVTYGDPNGAFGESSLPSRWEPVSRSNYSRNYVFATETCAMRETFFEGRTAKFMRIINESRWKSYRSSL
;
A
#
# COMPACT_ATOMS: atom_id res chain seq x y z
N LEU A 1 31.00 -3.58 4.25
CA LEU A 1 30.74 -2.49 3.30
C LEU A 1 29.95 -1.33 3.95
N PHE A 2 30.23 -0.97 5.20
CA PHE A 2 29.71 0.28 5.79
C PHE A 2 30.77 0.85 6.71
N ALA A 3 31.76 1.48 6.09
CA ALA A 3 32.77 2.26 6.78
C ALA A 3 32.32 3.72 6.77
N ARG A 4 32.23 4.30 7.97
CA ARG A 4 32.19 5.76 8.25
C ARG A 4 31.09 6.54 7.52
N ALA A 5 29.92 6.63 8.17
CA ALA A 5 29.04 7.77 7.96
C ALA A 5 29.74 9.00 8.58
N THR A 6 30.17 9.93 7.73
CA THR A 6 30.52 11.29 8.15
C THR A 6 29.29 11.90 8.82
N PHE A 7 29.44 12.34 10.06
CA PHE A 7 28.42 13.06 10.84
C PHE A 7 28.14 14.43 10.20
N ALA A 8 27.44 14.46 9.08
CA ALA A 8 26.55 15.56 8.80
C ALA A 8 25.26 15.25 9.56
N ASP A 9 24.74 16.21 10.33
CA ASP A 9 23.40 16.13 10.89
C ASP A 9 22.43 15.96 9.70
N PHE A 10 22.09 14.72 9.38
CA PHE A 10 21.11 14.41 8.35
C PHE A 10 19.75 14.76 8.94
N VAL A 11 19.41 16.04 8.88
CA VAL A 11 18.05 16.52 9.03
C VAL A 11 17.46 16.51 7.62
N PRO A 12 16.73 15.45 7.21
CA PRO A 12 16.11 15.44 5.90
C PRO A 12 15.16 16.63 5.81
N VAL A 13 15.34 17.46 4.79
CA VAL A 13 14.42 18.57 4.51
C VAL A 13 13.11 17.96 4.01
N ILE A 14 12.12 17.86 4.90
CA ILE A 14 10.80 17.35 4.56
C ILE A 14 10.06 18.43 3.77
N THR A 15 9.82 18.17 2.50
CA THR A 15 9.02 19.03 1.64
C THR A 15 7.56 19.07 2.11
N THR A 16 6.83 20.12 1.73
CA THR A 16 5.39 20.24 2.01
C THR A 16 4.61 19.03 1.48
N THR A 17 5.03 18.47 0.34
CA THR A 17 4.39 17.31 -0.28
C THR A 17 4.60 16.04 0.53
N GLU A 18 5.83 15.78 0.99
CA GLU A 18 6.13 14.65 1.87
C GLU A 18 5.40 14.78 3.21
N ARG A 19 5.36 15.99 3.78
CA ARG A 19 4.59 16.26 5.01
C ARG A 19 3.11 15.89 4.84
N ARG A 20 2.50 16.18 3.69
CA ARG A 20 1.11 15.78 3.42
C ARG A 20 0.94 14.26 3.40
N VAL A 21 1.85 13.52 2.78
CA VAL A 21 1.79 12.05 2.76
C VAL A 21 1.93 11.49 4.17
N ILE A 22 2.89 12.00 4.94
CA ILE A 22 3.11 11.61 6.34
C ILE A 22 1.82 11.80 7.15
N VAL A 23 1.24 13.01 7.12
CA VAL A 23 0.01 13.32 7.87
C VAL A 23 -1.15 12.41 7.44
N ARG A 24 -1.35 12.21 6.14
CA ARG A 24 -2.45 11.35 5.65
C ARG A 24 -2.27 9.90 6.11
N PHE A 25 -1.05 9.37 6.02
CA PHE A 25 -0.74 8.02 6.45
C PHE A 25 -0.93 7.84 7.96
N THR A 26 -0.38 8.74 8.77
CA THR A 26 -0.49 8.64 10.23
C THR A 26 -1.91 8.86 10.72
N THR A 27 -2.68 9.75 10.11
CA THR A 27 -4.11 9.90 10.39
C THR A 27 -4.89 8.62 10.08
N ALA A 28 -4.72 8.05 8.88
CA ALA A 28 -5.39 6.78 8.53
C ALA A 28 -5.04 5.65 9.51
N LEU A 29 -3.77 5.54 9.88
CA LEU A 29 -3.31 4.53 10.83
C LEU A 29 -3.90 4.76 12.24
N THR A 30 -3.92 6.00 12.71
CA THR A 30 -4.48 6.37 14.03
C THR A 30 -5.97 6.08 14.08
N ASN A 31 -6.70 6.42 13.02
CA ASN A 31 -8.12 6.09 12.87
C ASN A 31 -8.35 4.58 12.92
N PHE A 32 -7.55 3.80 12.18
CA PHE A 32 -7.65 2.34 12.20
C PHE A 32 -7.38 1.77 13.59
N VAL A 33 -6.36 2.25 14.29
CA VAL A 33 -6.05 1.81 15.67
C VAL A 33 -7.20 2.15 16.63
N THR A 34 -7.84 3.31 16.46
CA THR A 34 -8.89 3.79 17.38
C THR A 34 -10.25 3.16 17.11
N TYR A 35 -10.62 2.98 15.83
CA TYR A 35 -11.97 2.65 15.41
C TYR A 35 -12.08 1.34 14.59
N GLY A 36 -10.96 0.74 14.18
CA GLY A 36 -10.95 -0.37 13.24
C GLY A 36 -11.23 0.01 11.79
N ASP A 37 -11.45 1.30 11.50
CA ASP A 37 -11.69 1.86 10.17
C ASP A 37 -10.71 3.02 9.90
N PRO A 38 -9.86 2.95 8.86
CA PRO A 38 -8.92 4.02 8.54
C PRO A 38 -9.61 5.35 8.15
N ASN A 39 -10.90 5.32 7.80
CA ASN A 39 -11.67 6.52 7.50
C ASN A 39 -11.97 7.37 8.74
N GLY A 40 -11.95 6.79 9.94
CA GLY A 40 -12.30 7.46 11.19
C GLY A 40 -13.67 7.05 11.72
N ALA A 41 -14.20 7.84 12.65
CA ALA A 41 -15.50 7.59 13.28
C ALA A 41 -16.66 8.17 12.46
N PHE A 42 -17.86 7.61 12.66
CA PHE A 42 -19.15 8.20 12.20
C PHE A 42 -19.31 8.37 10.68
N GLY A 43 -18.49 7.70 9.87
CA GLY A 43 -18.72 7.58 8.42
C GLY A 43 -18.23 8.75 7.57
N GLU A 44 -17.81 9.87 8.16
CA GLU A 44 -17.07 10.92 7.47
C GLU A 44 -15.59 10.56 7.39
N SER A 45 -15.02 10.55 6.18
CA SER A 45 -13.62 10.18 5.99
C SER A 45 -12.72 11.40 6.14
N SER A 46 -11.72 11.31 7.01
CA SER A 46 -10.64 12.31 7.08
C SER A 46 -9.61 12.18 5.95
N LEU A 47 -9.82 11.26 5.01
CA LEU A 47 -8.92 10.98 3.90
C LEU A 47 -9.40 11.65 2.60
N PRO A 48 -8.51 11.94 1.64
CA PRO A 48 -8.89 12.57 0.36
C PRO A 48 -9.91 11.78 -0.48
N SER A 49 -9.92 10.46 -0.29
CA SER A 49 -10.92 9.55 -0.84
C SER A 49 -11.20 8.48 0.22
N ARG A 50 -12.43 7.97 0.21
CA ARG A 50 -12.84 6.91 1.14
C ARG A 50 -12.01 5.65 0.88
N TRP A 51 -11.45 5.10 1.93
CA TRP A 51 -10.74 3.83 1.89
C TRP A 51 -11.76 2.70 1.98
N GLU A 52 -12.01 2.04 0.86
CA GLU A 52 -12.93 0.91 0.79
C GLU A 52 -12.21 -0.41 1.16
N PRO A 53 -12.85 -1.28 1.96
CA PRO A 53 -12.33 -2.62 2.22
C PRO A 53 -12.13 -3.43 0.94
N VAL A 54 -11.18 -4.36 0.97
CA VAL A 54 -11.08 -5.39 -0.07
C VAL A 54 -12.33 -6.27 -0.02
N SER A 55 -12.79 -6.69 -1.20
CA SER A 55 -13.97 -7.54 -1.32
C SER A 55 -13.65 -8.83 -2.04
N ARG A 56 -14.55 -9.81 -1.97
CA ARG A 56 -14.43 -11.04 -2.77
C ARG A 56 -14.51 -10.79 -4.27
N SER A 57 -15.18 -9.73 -4.68
CA SER A 57 -15.28 -9.32 -6.08
C SER A 57 -14.02 -8.61 -6.57
N ASN A 58 -13.28 -7.92 -5.68
CA ASN A 58 -11.99 -7.33 -6.01
C ASN A 58 -10.99 -7.39 -4.85
N TYR A 59 -10.21 -8.48 -4.83
CA TYR A 59 -9.07 -8.65 -3.91
C TYR A 59 -7.85 -7.80 -4.26
N SER A 60 -7.81 -7.25 -5.48
CA SER A 60 -6.69 -6.43 -5.97
C SER A 60 -6.87 -4.95 -5.66
N ARG A 61 -8.00 -4.57 -5.06
CA ARG A 61 -8.26 -3.20 -4.64
C ARG A 61 -7.29 -2.78 -3.53
N ASN A 62 -6.76 -1.58 -3.61
CA ASN A 62 -5.89 -1.03 -2.58
C ASN A 62 -5.97 0.50 -2.51
N TYR A 63 -5.68 1.05 -1.33
CA TYR A 63 -5.50 2.49 -1.13
C TYR A 63 -4.04 2.85 -1.40
N VAL A 64 -3.80 3.92 -2.17
CA VAL A 64 -2.45 4.38 -2.49
C VAL A 64 -2.19 5.72 -1.82
N PHE A 65 -1.15 5.77 -0.98
CA PHE A 65 -0.59 7.00 -0.46
C PHE A 65 0.42 7.55 -1.47
N ALA A 66 -0.01 8.50 -2.31
CA ALA A 66 0.87 9.23 -3.22
C ALA A 66 0.96 10.72 -2.87
N THR A 67 2.02 11.36 -3.38
CA THR A 67 2.40 12.76 -3.15
C THR A 67 1.33 13.76 -3.57
N GLU A 68 0.72 13.56 -4.74
CA GLU A 68 -0.33 14.44 -5.25
C GLU A 68 -1.67 14.14 -4.58
N THR A 69 -2.20 12.93 -4.81
CA THR A 69 -3.51 12.52 -4.32
C THR A 69 -3.47 11.09 -3.77
N CYS A 70 -4.17 10.86 -2.66
CA CYS A 70 -4.37 9.52 -2.14
C CYS A 70 -5.69 8.97 -2.69
N ALA A 71 -5.64 7.79 -3.29
CA ALA A 71 -6.75 7.27 -4.07
C ALA A 71 -6.88 5.76 -3.95
N MET A 72 -8.12 5.29 -4.07
CA MET A 72 -8.42 3.90 -4.37
C MET A 72 -7.91 3.52 -5.75
N ARG A 73 -7.26 2.37 -5.84
CA ARG A 73 -6.93 1.69 -7.10
C ARG A 73 -7.61 0.33 -7.10
N GLU A 74 -8.14 -0.05 -8.25
CA GLU A 74 -8.76 -1.38 -8.41
C GLU A 74 -7.72 -2.48 -8.70
N THR A 75 -6.48 -2.09 -9.04
CA THR A 75 -5.40 -3.02 -9.40
C THR A 75 -4.15 -2.83 -8.53
N PHE A 76 -3.84 -3.85 -7.75
CA PHE A 76 -2.65 -3.90 -6.92
C PHE A 76 -1.40 -4.08 -7.79
N PHE A 77 -0.45 -3.14 -7.68
CA PHE A 77 0.84 -3.16 -8.42
C PHE A 77 0.69 -3.50 -9.91
N GLU A 78 -0.31 -2.92 -10.58
CA GLU A 78 -0.55 -3.12 -12.03
C GLU A 78 -0.74 -4.60 -12.41
N GLY A 79 -1.20 -5.44 -11.48
CA GLY A 79 -1.41 -6.87 -11.71
C GLY A 79 -0.13 -7.71 -11.76
N ARG A 80 1.05 -7.15 -11.42
CA ARG A 80 2.32 -7.90 -11.41
C ARG A 80 2.27 -9.11 -10.48
N THR A 81 1.65 -8.97 -9.30
CA THR A 81 1.46 -10.07 -8.36
C THR A 81 0.60 -11.18 -8.95
N ALA A 82 -0.51 -10.83 -9.62
CA ALA A 82 -1.38 -11.81 -10.28
C ALA A 82 -0.64 -12.55 -11.41
N LYS A 83 0.15 -11.81 -12.21
CA LYS A 83 1.00 -12.41 -13.27
C LYS A 83 2.03 -13.38 -12.68
N PHE A 84 2.68 -13.00 -11.59
CA PHE A 84 3.66 -13.84 -10.92
C PHE A 84 3.04 -15.14 -10.37
N MET A 85 1.90 -15.03 -9.68
CA MET A 85 1.16 -16.19 -9.17
C MET A 85 0.72 -17.12 -10.29
N ARG A 86 0.28 -16.59 -11.42
CA ARG A 86 -0.05 -17.39 -12.61
C ARG A 86 1.16 -18.18 -13.10
N ILE A 87 2.32 -17.54 -13.24
CA ILE A 87 3.55 -18.21 -13.68
C ILE A 87 3.94 -19.34 -12.72
N ILE A 88 3.89 -19.10 -11.40
CA ILE A 88 4.20 -20.13 -10.40
C ILE A 88 3.26 -21.33 -10.53
N ASN A 89 1.96 -21.07 -10.65
CA ASN A 89 0.95 -22.13 -10.72
C ASN A 89 1.11 -22.97 -12.00
N GLU A 90 1.36 -22.32 -13.14
CA GLU A 90 1.62 -23.01 -14.42
C GLU A 90 2.91 -23.87 -14.36
N SER A 91 3.99 -23.34 -13.77
CA SER A 91 5.25 -24.08 -13.61
C SER A 91 5.08 -25.29 -12.68
N ARG A 92 4.39 -25.13 -11.56
CA ARG A 92 4.07 -26.23 -10.62
C ARG A 92 3.25 -27.32 -11.30
N TRP A 93 2.23 -26.94 -12.07
CA TRP A 93 1.40 -27.88 -12.82
C TRP A 93 2.19 -28.68 -13.85
N LYS A 94 3.08 -28.02 -14.60
CA LYS A 94 3.96 -28.69 -15.58
C LYS A 94 4.90 -29.69 -14.90
N SER A 95 5.49 -29.32 -13.77
CA SER A 95 6.36 -30.20 -12.98
C SER A 95 5.63 -31.46 -12.49
N TYR A 96 4.39 -31.32 -12.02
CA TYR A 96 3.58 -32.45 -11.56
C TYR A 96 3.24 -33.42 -12.70
N ARG A 97 2.95 -32.89 -13.90
CA ARG A 97 2.67 -33.71 -15.09
C ARG A 97 3.90 -34.45 -15.61
N SER A 98 5.10 -33.89 -15.50
CA SER A 98 6.34 -34.56 -15.94
C SER A 98 6.82 -35.66 -14.99
N SER A 99 6.27 -35.73 -13.77
CA SER A 99 6.59 -36.76 -12.77
C SER A 99 5.59 -37.92 -12.72
N LEU A 100 4.55 -37.89 -13.56
CA LEU A 100 3.57 -38.96 -13.78
C LEU A 100 3.92 -39.71 -15.07
#